data_AF-A0A949KP77-F1
#
_entry.id   AF-A0A949KP77-F1
#
_cell.length_a   1.000
_cell.length_b   1.000
_cell.length_c   1.000
_cell.angle_alpha   90.00
_cell.angle_beta   90.00
_cell.angle_gamma   90.00
#
_symmetry.space_group_name_H-M   'P 1'
#
loop_
_entity.id
_entity.type
_entity.pdbx_description
1 polymer ?
#
loop_
_entity_poly.entity_id
_entity_poly.type
_entity_poly.pdbx_seq_one_letter_code
_entity_poly.pdbx_strand_id
1 'polypeptide(L)'
;MIRRLILGGLLLLLAGAALASGPLELSVQAPTPELAAHVRRIAAEAAPKLEAWTGASPGKVLIQVMPTREWFEKRMAQLNGPRWAAGLALPGRGLIVLRSPRQLGDPEQFRHLLIHEMLHLYLAAGLKGRRAPLWLEEGLAMHVSGEGGWDRAASMAGGVLGMGLIPLRELEENFPAQAQQAALAYAQSYYLISWLQNEFGPQTVAKIIKGLSQGRPLTAALRQTTGLSLAALEERFTDDMHSRFSWIAVLGTGGALWALVALGAMVGLVARRRRQRAAVAHMDDPGGVQAVMRPRPRSGREHHEILREAGMDGPGPRDGSRSSKDA
;
A
#
# COMPACT_ATOMS: atom_id res chain seq x y z
N MET A 1 75.81 -44.57 -9.02
CA MET A 1 75.42 -43.81 -7.81
C MET A 1 74.25 -42.91 -8.16
N ILE A 2 73.15 -43.09 -7.42
CA ILE A 2 71.83 -42.46 -7.56
C ILE A 2 71.86 -41.04 -6.94
N ARG A 3 71.20 -40.04 -7.54
CA ARG A 3 70.50 -38.91 -6.85
C ARG A 3 69.83 -37.99 -7.89
N ARG A 4 68.54 -38.22 -8.16
CA ARG A 4 67.35 -37.49 -7.63
C ARG A 4 67.15 -36.09 -8.26
N LEU A 5 66.41 -36.07 -9.37
CA LEU A 5 65.67 -34.93 -9.88
C LEU A 5 64.53 -34.60 -8.89
N ILE A 6 64.56 -33.43 -8.28
CA ILE A 6 63.44 -32.89 -7.50
C ILE A 6 62.56 -32.09 -8.46
N LEU A 7 61.41 -32.67 -8.81
CA LEU A 7 60.33 -32.01 -9.54
C LEU A 7 59.60 -31.09 -8.54
N GLY A 8 59.95 -29.81 -8.51
CA GLY A 8 59.21 -28.80 -7.75
C GLY A 8 57.94 -28.40 -8.50
N GLY A 9 56.82 -29.06 -8.19
CA GLY A 9 55.50 -28.68 -8.69
C GLY A 9 55.09 -27.31 -8.16
N LEU A 10 54.98 -26.33 -9.06
CA LEU A 10 54.42 -25.02 -8.77
C LEU A 10 52.89 -25.15 -8.67
N LEU A 11 52.37 -25.28 -7.45
CA LEU A 11 50.93 -25.22 -7.19
C LEU A 11 50.47 -23.77 -7.35
N LEU A 12 49.96 -23.42 -8.53
CA LEU A 12 49.26 -22.17 -8.78
C LEU A 12 47.91 -22.21 -8.06
N LEU A 13 47.90 -21.76 -6.81
CA LEU A 13 46.68 -21.36 -6.11
C LEU A 13 46.11 -20.13 -6.82
N LEU A 14 45.18 -20.36 -7.75
CA LEU A 14 44.28 -19.33 -8.27
C LEU A 14 43.34 -18.89 -7.14
N ALA A 15 43.85 -18.05 -6.24
CA ALA A 15 43.02 -17.23 -5.38
C ALA A 15 42.35 -16.20 -6.28
N GLY A 16 41.09 -16.47 -6.67
CA GLY A 16 40.23 -15.48 -7.28
C GLY A 16 40.08 -14.32 -6.31
N ALA A 17 40.86 -13.26 -6.52
CA ALA A 17 40.66 -12.00 -5.84
C ALA A 17 39.30 -11.47 -6.28
N ALA A 18 38.28 -11.69 -5.43
CA ALA A 18 37.16 -10.78 -5.39
C ALA A 18 37.78 -9.42 -5.07
N LEU A 19 37.95 -8.57 -6.09
CA LEU A 19 38.26 -7.16 -5.90
C LEU A 19 37.16 -6.62 -5.01
N ALA A 20 37.46 -6.52 -3.71
CA ALA A 20 36.66 -5.74 -2.79
C ALA A 20 36.56 -4.36 -3.43
N SER A 21 35.33 -3.95 -3.74
CA SER A 21 35.04 -2.62 -4.23
C SER A 21 35.65 -1.64 -3.24
N GLY A 22 36.60 -0.81 -3.68
CA GLY A 22 37.15 0.24 -2.83
C GLY A 22 36.03 1.15 -2.29
N PRO A 23 36.29 1.91 -1.22
CA PRO A 23 35.29 2.83 -0.68
C PRO A 23 34.78 3.77 -1.78
N LEU A 24 33.47 4.03 -1.79
CA LEU A 24 32.81 4.96 -2.72
C LEU A 24 33.54 6.30 -2.75
N GLU A 25 34.16 6.64 -3.88
CA GLU A 25 34.73 7.97 -4.10
C GLU A 25 33.61 8.93 -4.53
N LEU A 26 33.06 9.66 -3.55
CA LEU A 26 31.93 10.57 -3.75
C LEU A 26 32.38 12.03 -3.88
N SER A 27 32.12 12.64 -5.04
CA SER A 27 32.23 14.08 -5.26
C SER A 27 30.85 14.70 -5.38
N VAL A 28 30.63 15.86 -4.75
CA VAL A 28 29.36 16.57 -4.79
C VAL A 28 29.58 18.02 -5.20
N GLN A 29 28.92 18.43 -6.27
CA GLN A 29 28.82 19.81 -6.73
C GLN A 29 27.40 20.30 -6.45
N ALA A 30 27.26 21.26 -5.54
CA ALA A 30 25.97 21.83 -5.18
C ALA A 30 26.08 23.36 -5.03
N PRO A 31 24.95 24.10 -5.09
CA PRO A 31 24.95 25.56 -5.01
C PRO A 31 25.53 26.14 -3.71
N THR A 32 25.48 25.39 -2.60
CA THR A 32 26.06 25.80 -1.32
C THR A 32 26.81 24.64 -0.64
N PRO A 33 27.78 24.93 0.23
CA PRO A 33 28.47 23.92 1.02
C PRO A 33 27.54 23.07 1.91
N GLU A 34 26.48 23.68 2.46
CA GLU A 34 25.51 23.02 3.33
C GLU A 34 24.71 21.98 2.54
N LEU A 35 24.26 22.33 1.33
CA LEU A 35 23.57 21.39 0.46
C LEU A 35 24.51 20.27 -0.01
N ALA A 36 25.77 20.58 -0.30
CA ALA A 36 26.76 19.55 -0.62
C ALA A 36 26.98 18.57 0.55
N ALA A 37 27.05 19.09 1.79
CA ALA A 37 27.16 18.27 2.99
C ALA A 37 25.89 17.44 3.25
N HIS A 38 24.70 17.99 3.00
CA HIS A 38 23.43 17.29 3.12
C HIS A 38 23.32 16.12 2.14
N VAL A 39 23.68 16.34 0.86
CA VAL A 39 23.73 15.30 -0.17
C VAL A 39 24.70 14.18 0.21
N ARG A 40 25.91 14.52 0.69
CA ARG A 40 26.89 13.53 1.16
C ARG A 40 26.34 12.67 2.28
N ARG A 41 25.59 13.26 3.21
CA ARG A 41 24.98 12.55 4.33
C ARG A 41 23.94 11.54 3.87
N ILE A 42 23.01 11.96 3.01
CA ILE A 42 21.99 11.05 2.45
C ILE A 42 22.65 9.91 1.69
N ALA A 43 23.66 10.22 0.86
CA ALA A 43 24.38 9.21 0.09
C ALA A 43 25.11 8.21 1.00
N ALA A 44 25.79 8.68 2.05
CA ALA A 44 26.47 7.81 3.01
C ALA A 44 25.51 6.92 3.81
N GLU A 45 24.34 7.46 4.20
CA GLU A 45 23.30 6.68 4.90
C GLU A 45 22.67 5.61 4.00
N ALA A 46 22.46 5.92 2.72
CA ALA A 46 21.82 5.01 1.77
C ALA A 46 22.76 3.90 1.26
N ALA A 47 24.07 4.20 1.16
CA ALA A 47 25.07 3.33 0.52
C ALA A 47 25.04 1.87 1.00
N PRO A 48 25.03 1.54 2.32
CA PRO A 48 25.01 0.15 2.77
C PRO A 48 23.75 -0.60 2.33
N LYS A 49 22.60 0.07 2.35
CA LYS A 49 21.32 -0.52 1.92
C LYS A 49 21.36 -0.79 0.41
N LEU A 50 21.85 0.17 -0.39
CA LEU A 50 21.96 0.02 -1.84
C LEU A 50 22.90 -1.13 -2.21
N GLU A 51 24.06 -1.22 -1.56
CA GLU A 51 25.01 -2.31 -1.78
C GLU A 51 24.43 -3.67 -1.40
N ALA A 52 23.65 -3.76 -0.32
CA ALA A 52 22.98 -5.00 0.06
C ALA A 52 21.97 -5.48 -0.99
N TRP A 53 21.28 -4.55 -1.67
CA TRP A 53 20.32 -4.88 -2.74
C TRP A 53 21.01 -5.33 -4.04
N THR A 54 22.09 -4.65 -4.42
CA THR A 54 22.71 -4.81 -5.74
C THR A 54 23.92 -5.74 -5.73
N GLY A 55 24.50 -5.98 -4.56
CA GLY A 55 25.69 -6.81 -4.35
C GLY A 55 27.01 -6.15 -4.75
N ALA A 56 27.02 -4.83 -5.04
CA ALA A 56 28.23 -4.08 -5.35
C ALA A 56 28.05 -2.58 -5.11
N SER A 57 29.16 -1.90 -4.80
CA SER A 57 29.25 -0.43 -4.78
C SER A 57 29.83 0.11 -6.09
N PRO A 58 29.35 1.26 -6.60
CA PRO A 58 30.05 1.97 -7.66
C PRO A 58 31.39 2.51 -7.12
N GLY A 59 32.40 2.57 -7.98
CA GLY A 59 33.73 3.03 -7.59
C GLY A 59 33.78 4.55 -7.35
N LYS A 60 33.46 5.33 -8.39
CA LYS A 60 33.48 6.80 -8.35
C LYS A 60 32.13 7.37 -8.77
N VAL A 61 31.62 8.32 -7.99
CA VAL A 61 30.35 8.99 -8.23
C VAL A 61 30.51 10.50 -8.10
N LEU A 62 30.09 11.23 -9.13
CA LEU A 62 29.89 12.67 -9.12
C LEU A 62 28.39 12.97 -9.06
N ILE A 63 27.96 13.68 -8.02
CA ILE A 63 26.59 14.19 -7.89
C ILE A 63 26.60 15.69 -8.15
N GLN A 64 25.82 16.14 -9.14
CA GLN A 64 25.64 17.54 -9.47
C GLN A 64 24.20 17.97 -9.12
N VAL A 65 24.05 18.89 -8.18
CA VAL A 65 22.75 19.50 -7.86
C VAL A 65 22.65 20.84 -8.56
N MET A 66 21.68 20.96 -9.46
CA MET A 66 21.50 22.16 -10.28
C MET A 66 20.76 23.24 -9.50
N PRO A 67 21.25 24.50 -9.48
CA PRO A 67 20.67 25.57 -8.65
C PRO A 67 19.26 25.95 -9.09
N THR A 68 19.02 26.04 -10.40
CA THR A 68 17.76 26.46 -11.00
C THR A 68 17.28 25.47 -12.05
N ARG A 69 16.00 25.59 -12.41
CA ARG A 69 15.37 24.81 -13.47
C ARG A 69 16.06 25.00 -14.82
N GLU A 70 16.46 26.22 -15.16
CA GLU A 70 17.14 26.53 -16.42
C GLU A 70 18.50 25.82 -16.52
N TRP A 71 19.30 25.87 -15.45
CA TRP A 71 20.59 25.16 -15.40
C TRP A 71 20.38 23.64 -15.52
N PHE A 72 19.35 23.11 -14.86
CA PHE A 72 18.99 21.70 -14.97
C PHE A 72 18.58 21.32 -16.39
N GLU A 73 17.66 22.04 -17.02
CA GLU A 73 17.20 21.76 -18.38
C GLU A 73 18.34 21.86 -19.40
N LYS A 74 19.23 22.87 -19.27
CA LYS A 74 20.44 22.99 -20.11
C LYS A 74 21.36 21.80 -19.92
N ARG A 75 21.59 21.36 -18.68
CA ARG A 75 22.44 20.20 -18.38
C ARG A 75 21.84 18.90 -18.92
N MET A 76 20.53 18.72 -18.78
CA MET A 76 19.81 17.57 -19.35
C MET A 76 19.91 17.53 -20.87
N ALA A 77 19.76 18.68 -21.55
CA ALA A 77 19.92 18.76 -23.00
C ALA A 77 21.33 18.36 -23.47
N GLN A 78 22.38 18.78 -22.75
CA GLN A 78 23.77 18.38 -23.04
C GLN A 78 24.04 16.88 -22.83
N LEU A 79 23.23 16.23 -22.00
CA LEU A 79 23.37 14.82 -21.65
C LEU A 79 22.35 13.93 -22.39
N ASN A 80 21.55 14.50 -23.30
CA ASN A 80 20.45 13.81 -23.98
C ASN A 80 19.43 13.19 -23.01
N GLY A 81 19.25 13.81 -21.84
CA GLY A 81 18.31 13.35 -20.82
C GLY A 81 16.85 13.74 -21.13
N PRO A 82 15.86 13.00 -20.61
CA PRO A 82 14.45 13.32 -20.81
C PRO A 82 14.07 14.65 -20.15
N ARG A 83 13.32 15.49 -20.87
CA ARG A 83 12.92 16.84 -20.38
C ARG A 83 12.01 16.81 -19.16
N TRP A 84 11.26 15.73 -18.99
CA TRP A 84 10.33 15.54 -17.88
C TRP A 84 11.01 15.10 -16.59
N ALA A 85 12.27 14.64 -16.64
CA ALA A 85 12.95 14.07 -15.49
C ALA A 85 13.24 15.12 -14.40
N ALA A 86 13.20 14.67 -13.14
CA ALA A 86 13.64 15.44 -11.99
C ALA A 86 15.11 15.15 -11.62
N GLY A 87 15.62 14.00 -12.04
CA GLY A 87 17.00 13.55 -11.91
C GLY A 87 17.45 12.79 -13.16
N LEU A 88 18.75 12.49 -13.22
CA LEU A 88 19.34 11.64 -14.24
C LEU A 88 20.58 10.95 -13.69
N ALA A 89 20.55 9.63 -13.65
CA ALA A 89 21.69 8.76 -13.48
C ALA A 89 22.33 8.36 -14.82
N LEU A 90 23.65 8.46 -14.90
CA LEU A 90 24.46 7.97 -16.02
C LEU A 90 25.54 7.02 -15.47
N PRO A 91 25.22 5.74 -15.25
CA PRO A 91 26.14 4.80 -14.60
C PRO A 91 27.49 4.65 -15.29
N GLY A 92 27.50 4.61 -16.63
CA GLY A 92 28.75 4.54 -17.42
C GLY A 92 29.67 5.76 -17.27
N ARG A 93 29.18 6.87 -16.69
CA ARG A 93 29.97 8.07 -16.38
C ARG A 93 30.16 8.29 -14.87
N GLY A 94 29.58 7.44 -14.03
CA GLY A 94 29.52 7.65 -12.59
C GLY A 94 28.91 9.02 -12.23
N LEU A 95 27.88 9.46 -12.96
CA LEU A 95 27.33 10.81 -12.85
C LEU A 95 25.85 10.76 -12.45
N ILE A 96 25.47 11.59 -11.49
CA ILE A 96 24.09 11.87 -11.14
C ILE A 96 23.87 13.39 -11.27
N VAL A 97 22.78 13.79 -11.93
CA VAL A 97 22.35 15.20 -12.01
C VAL A 97 20.95 15.32 -11.39
N LEU A 98 20.79 16.26 -10.46
CA LEU A 98 19.54 16.44 -9.71
C LEU A 98 19.05 17.89 -9.78
N ARG A 99 17.74 18.08 -9.76
CA ARG A 99 17.15 19.36 -9.35
C ARG A 99 17.42 19.60 -7.87
N SER A 100 17.55 20.86 -7.46
CA SER A 100 17.74 21.22 -6.05
C SER A 100 16.46 21.00 -5.21
N PRO A 101 16.56 20.82 -3.88
CA PRO A 101 15.38 20.65 -3.02
C PRO A 101 14.34 21.76 -3.19
N ARG A 102 14.80 23.01 -3.39
CA ARG A 102 13.94 24.17 -3.65
C ARG A 102 13.08 24.03 -4.90
N GLN A 103 13.55 23.30 -5.92
CA GLN A 103 12.80 23.05 -7.15
C GLN A 103 11.77 21.93 -7.01
N LEU A 104 11.98 21.00 -6.08
CA LEU A 104 11.07 19.88 -5.82
C LEU A 104 9.97 20.26 -4.81
N GLY A 105 10.21 21.27 -3.98
CA GLY A 105 9.22 21.81 -3.03
C GLY A 105 9.17 21.08 -1.68
N ASP A 106 9.80 19.91 -1.58
CA ASP A 106 9.83 19.08 -0.36
C ASP A 106 11.22 18.42 -0.17
N PRO A 107 11.86 18.56 1.01
CA PRO A 107 13.10 17.86 1.34
C PRO A 107 13.03 16.33 1.23
N GLU A 108 11.90 15.69 1.57
CA GLU A 108 11.77 14.23 1.49
C GLU A 108 11.74 13.75 0.04
N GLN A 109 11.08 14.50 -0.87
CA GLN A 109 11.13 14.21 -2.30
C GLN A 109 12.56 14.28 -2.85
N PHE A 110 13.37 15.22 -2.37
CA PHE A 110 14.79 15.28 -2.75
C PHE A 110 15.57 14.06 -2.26
N ARG A 111 15.32 13.62 -1.01
CA ARG A 111 15.94 12.41 -0.45
C ARG A 111 15.58 11.18 -1.28
N HIS A 112 14.29 10.98 -1.57
CA HIS A 112 13.81 9.87 -2.39
C HIS A 112 14.45 9.88 -3.77
N LEU A 113 14.42 11.02 -4.47
CA LEU A 113 15.03 11.15 -5.79
C LEU A 113 16.54 10.85 -5.78
N LEU A 114 17.28 11.34 -4.79
CA LEU A 114 18.70 11.04 -4.68
C LEU A 114 18.96 9.53 -4.50
N ILE A 115 18.20 8.87 -3.62
CA ILE A 115 18.34 7.42 -3.39
C ILE A 115 17.97 6.63 -4.66
N HIS A 116 16.93 7.07 -5.38
CA HIS A 116 16.53 6.49 -6.66
C HIS A 116 17.67 6.53 -7.68
N GLU A 117 18.23 7.72 -7.94
CA GLU A 117 19.30 7.88 -8.93
C GLU A 117 20.59 7.18 -8.50
N MET A 118 20.85 7.12 -7.18
CA MET A 118 21.97 6.32 -6.67
C MET A 118 21.77 4.83 -6.94
N LEU A 119 20.57 4.28 -6.79
CA LEU A 119 20.33 2.87 -7.07
C LEU A 119 20.75 2.51 -8.49
N HIS A 120 20.47 3.33 -9.50
CA HIS A 120 20.86 3.05 -10.87
C HIS A 120 22.38 2.84 -11.03
N LEU A 121 23.21 3.61 -10.32
CA LEU A 121 24.67 3.45 -10.33
C LEU A 121 25.10 2.17 -9.60
N TYR A 122 24.48 1.87 -8.45
CA TYR A 122 24.75 0.64 -7.69
C TYR A 122 24.31 -0.62 -8.44
N LEU A 123 23.17 -0.55 -9.13
CA LEU A 123 22.62 -1.65 -9.90
C LEU A 123 23.49 -1.95 -11.11
N ALA A 124 23.94 -0.92 -11.83
CA ALA A 124 24.89 -1.09 -12.93
C ALA A 124 26.21 -1.72 -12.48
N ALA A 125 26.73 -1.33 -11.30
CA ALA A 125 27.90 -1.96 -10.70
C ALA A 125 27.65 -3.43 -10.38
N GLY A 126 26.50 -3.75 -9.78
CA GLY A 126 26.09 -5.12 -9.45
C GLY A 126 25.89 -6.02 -10.67
N LEU A 127 25.39 -5.46 -11.78
CA LEU A 127 25.15 -6.17 -13.03
C LEU A 127 26.43 -6.42 -13.85
N LYS A 128 27.55 -5.76 -13.53
CA LYS A 128 28.85 -5.94 -14.19
C LYS A 128 28.78 -5.76 -15.72
N GLY A 129 28.17 -4.66 -16.15
CA GLY A 129 28.01 -4.31 -17.58
C GLY A 129 26.87 -5.02 -18.31
N ARG A 130 26.07 -5.82 -17.59
CA ARG A 130 24.83 -6.42 -18.11
C ARG A 130 23.64 -5.51 -17.85
N ARG A 131 22.54 -5.79 -18.54
CA ARG A 131 21.28 -5.05 -18.40
C ARG A 131 20.27 -5.85 -17.60
N ALA A 132 19.49 -5.14 -16.78
CA ALA A 132 18.27 -5.67 -16.21
C ALA A 132 17.09 -5.21 -17.10
N PRO A 133 15.92 -5.87 -16.99
CA PRO A 133 14.72 -5.32 -17.60
C PRO A 133 14.33 -4.01 -16.90
N LEU A 134 13.80 -3.05 -17.65
CA LEU A 134 13.49 -1.71 -17.15
C LEU A 134 12.52 -1.73 -15.96
N TRP A 135 11.52 -2.62 -15.96
CA TRP A 135 10.63 -2.79 -14.81
C TRP A 135 11.36 -3.17 -13.52
N LEU A 136 12.48 -3.90 -13.60
CA LEU A 136 13.29 -4.27 -12.44
C LEU A 136 14.11 -3.08 -11.96
N GLU A 137 14.71 -2.33 -12.89
CA GLU A 137 15.53 -1.15 -12.58
C GLU A 137 14.68 -0.07 -11.89
N GLU A 138 13.59 0.35 -12.54
CA GLU A 138 12.70 1.39 -12.04
C GLU A 138 11.92 0.93 -10.80
N GLY A 139 11.38 -0.29 -10.84
CA GLY A 139 10.64 -0.86 -9.72
C GLY A 139 11.48 -0.92 -8.44
N LEU A 140 12.74 -1.35 -8.56
CA LEU A 140 13.63 -1.42 -7.41
C LEU A 140 14.06 -0.02 -6.95
N ALA A 141 14.28 0.92 -7.88
CA ALA A 141 14.62 2.31 -7.57
C ALA A 141 13.54 2.93 -6.70
N MET A 142 12.29 2.87 -7.14
CA MET A 142 11.13 3.36 -6.38
C MET A 142 10.93 2.62 -5.06
N HIS A 143 11.14 1.30 -5.04
CA HIS A 143 10.97 0.51 -3.83
C HIS A 143 11.99 0.88 -2.74
N VAL A 144 13.26 1.04 -3.13
CA VAL A 144 14.34 1.33 -2.18
C VAL A 144 14.32 2.79 -1.73
N SER A 145 13.96 3.71 -2.62
CA SER A 145 13.84 5.15 -2.36
C SER A 145 12.62 5.50 -1.51
N GLY A 146 11.56 4.68 -1.53
CA GLY A 146 10.33 4.95 -0.80
C GLY A 146 9.28 5.72 -1.61
N GLU A 147 9.39 5.75 -2.94
CA GLU A 147 8.47 6.43 -3.87
C GLU A 147 7.14 5.68 -4.11
N GLY A 148 6.66 4.97 -3.09
CA GLY A 148 5.30 4.46 -3.08
C GLY A 148 4.27 5.57 -2.86
N GLY A 149 3.04 5.18 -2.49
CA GLY A 149 2.02 6.13 -2.04
C GLY A 149 0.78 6.19 -2.93
N TRP A 150 -0.07 7.18 -2.66
CA TRP A 150 -1.42 7.26 -3.20
C TRP A 150 -1.47 7.37 -4.71
N ASP A 151 -0.60 8.16 -5.35
CA ASP A 151 -0.59 8.30 -6.81
C ASP A 151 -0.24 6.99 -7.53
N ARG A 152 0.65 6.19 -6.94
CA ARG A 152 1.02 4.86 -7.46
C ARG A 152 -0.11 3.86 -7.23
N ALA A 153 -0.73 3.88 -6.05
CA ALA A 153 -1.92 3.06 -5.78
C ALA A 153 -3.07 3.41 -6.75
N ALA A 154 -3.30 4.69 -7.03
CA ALA A 154 -4.32 5.14 -7.97
C ALA A 154 -4.01 4.73 -9.41
N SER A 155 -2.75 4.88 -9.86
CA SER A 155 -2.31 4.41 -11.18
C SER A 155 -2.49 2.90 -11.32
N MET A 156 -2.08 2.12 -10.30
CA MET A 156 -2.25 0.67 -10.29
C MET A 156 -3.72 0.26 -10.30
N ALA A 157 -4.57 0.91 -9.48
CA ALA A 157 -6.00 0.66 -9.46
C ALA A 157 -6.66 0.97 -10.83
N GLY A 158 -6.25 2.05 -11.49
CA GLY A 158 -6.72 2.39 -12.84
C GLY A 158 -6.31 1.36 -13.90
N GLY A 159 -5.13 0.75 -13.75
CA GLY A 159 -4.69 -0.39 -14.56
C GLY A 159 -5.57 -1.62 -14.32
N VAL A 160 -5.72 -2.03 -13.06
CA VAL A 160 -6.48 -3.23 -12.66
C VAL A 160 -7.96 -3.15 -13.04
N LEU A 161 -8.60 -1.99 -12.86
CA LEU A 161 -10.06 -1.84 -13.00
C LEU A 161 -10.51 -1.40 -14.39
N GLY A 162 -9.58 -0.98 -15.26
CA GLY A 162 -9.92 -0.32 -16.52
C GLY A 162 -8.97 -0.60 -17.66
N MET A 163 -7.75 -0.04 -17.60
CA MET A 163 -6.84 -0.05 -18.76
C MET A 163 -6.24 -1.43 -19.07
N GLY A 164 -6.23 -2.34 -18.09
CA GLY A 164 -5.42 -3.56 -18.11
C GLY A 164 -4.00 -3.29 -17.61
N LEU A 165 -3.38 -4.31 -17.01
CA LEU A 165 -1.95 -4.30 -16.70
C LEU A 165 -1.13 -4.47 -17.98
N ILE A 166 0.06 -3.88 -18.00
CA ILE A 166 0.95 -3.91 -19.17
C ILE A 166 1.73 -5.23 -19.14
N PRO A 167 1.83 -5.98 -20.25
CA PRO A 167 2.64 -7.19 -20.26
C PRO A 167 4.09 -6.94 -19.85
N LEU A 168 4.65 -7.76 -18.95
CA LEU A 168 6.00 -7.57 -18.40
C LEU A 168 7.07 -7.54 -19.48
N ARG A 169 6.87 -8.30 -20.56
CA ARG A 169 7.77 -8.28 -21.73
C ARG A 169 7.82 -6.90 -22.39
N GLU A 170 6.72 -6.17 -22.43
CA GLU A 170 6.69 -4.81 -23.00
C GLU A 170 7.43 -3.81 -22.11
N LEU A 171 7.53 -4.10 -20.80
CA LEU A 171 8.26 -3.29 -19.82
C LEU A 171 9.73 -3.69 -19.65
N GLU A 172 10.26 -4.62 -20.47
CA GLU A 172 11.67 -5.03 -20.36
C GLU A 172 12.63 -3.99 -20.93
N GLU A 173 12.27 -3.31 -22.02
CA GLU A 173 13.19 -2.39 -22.72
C GLU A 173 12.78 -0.91 -22.62
N ASN A 174 11.48 -0.61 -22.66
CA ASN A 174 10.98 0.76 -22.70
C ASN A 174 9.66 0.88 -21.95
N PHE A 175 9.39 2.05 -21.38
CA PHE A 175 8.07 2.38 -20.87
C PHE A 175 7.25 3.13 -21.92
N PRO A 176 5.90 3.05 -21.86
CA PRO A 176 5.03 3.75 -22.78
C PRO A 176 5.28 5.27 -22.79
N ALA A 177 5.19 5.90 -23.96
CA ALA A 177 5.36 7.36 -24.08
C ALA A 177 4.15 8.16 -23.56
N GLN A 178 2.95 7.56 -23.58
CA GLN A 178 1.74 8.20 -23.09
C GLN A 178 1.79 8.30 -21.56
N ALA A 179 1.64 9.51 -21.02
CA ALA A 179 1.85 9.79 -19.60
C ALA A 179 1.08 8.87 -18.63
N GLN A 180 -0.18 8.54 -18.93
CA GLN A 180 -0.99 7.68 -18.07
C GLN A 180 -0.49 6.23 -18.07
N GLN A 181 -0.12 5.69 -19.23
CA GLN A 181 0.46 4.35 -19.33
C GLN A 181 1.87 4.29 -18.75
N ALA A 182 2.66 5.36 -18.89
CA ALA A 182 3.96 5.48 -18.22
C ALA A 182 3.78 5.43 -16.69
N ALA A 183 2.83 6.19 -16.14
CA ALA A 183 2.53 6.19 -14.72
C ALA A 183 2.09 4.81 -14.22
N LEU A 184 1.33 4.06 -15.03
CA LEU A 184 0.99 2.67 -14.77
C LEU A 184 2.23 1.76 -14.81
N ALA A 185 3.10 1.88 -15.82
CA ALA A 185 4.34 1.10 -15.91
C ALA A 185 5.23 1.26 -14.67
N TYR A 186 5.40 2.49 -14.19
CA TYR A 186 6.09 2.77 -12.93
C TYR A 186 5.36 2.12 -11.73
N ALA A 187 4.05 2.32 -11.59
CA ALA A 187 3.29 1.73 -10.49
C ALA A 187 3.37 0.19 -10.49
N GLN A 188 3.17 -0.44 -11.65
CA GLN A 188 3.23 -1.88 -11.82
C GLN A 188 4.61 -2.43 -11.48
N SER A 189 5.68 -1.75 -11.92
CA SER A 189 7.06 -2.11 -11.59
C SER A 189 7.32 -2.06 -10.08
N TYR A 190 6.89 -1.00 -9.41
CA TYR A 190 6.98 -0.87 -7.95
C TYR A 190 6.26 -2.02 -7.23
N TYR A 191 4.99 -2.28 -7.61
CA TYR A 191 4.18 -3.33 -6.99
C TYR A 191 4.72 -4.73 -7.28
N LEU A 192 5.29 -4.96 -8.47
CA LEU A 192 5.93 -6.23 -8.80
C LEU A 192 7.13 -6.51 -7.89
N ILE A 193 7.99 -5.52 -7.64
CA ILE A 193 9.12 -5.66 -6.71
C ILE A 193 8.66 -5.91 -5.28
N SER A 194 7.62 -5.22 -4.82
CA SER A 194 7.03 -5.48 -3.50
C SER A 194 6.41 -6.88 -3.42
N TRP A 195 5.67 -7.30 -4.44
CA TRP A 195 5.04 -8.60 -4.52
C TRP A 195 6.06 -9.75 -4.52
N LEU A 196 7.14 -9.64 -5.31
CA LEU A 196 8.22 -10.63 -5.34
C LEU A 196 8.85 -10.86 -3.96
N GLN A 197 9.03 -9.79 -3.18
CA GLN A 197 9.58 -9.90 -1.82
C GLN A 197 8.60 -10.55 -0.86
N ASN A 198 7.31 -10.21 -0.96
CA ASN A 198 6.28 -10.75 -0.09
C ASN A 198 6.04 -12.25 -0.36
N GLU A 199 6.03 -12.64 -1.63
CA GLU A 199 5.71 -14.02 -2.04
C GLU A 199 6.91 -14.98 -1.91
N PHE A 200 8.10 -14.54 -2.32
CA PHE A 200 9.29 -15.42 -2.39
C PHE A 200 10.36 -15.07 -1.34
N GLY A 201 10.11 -14.05 -0.53
CA GLY A 201 10.98 -13.62 0.56
C GLY A 201 11.89 -12.43 0.19
N PRO A 202 12.48 -11.77 1.21
CA PRO A 202 13.15 -10.47 1.05
C PRO A 202 14.40 -10.50 0.17
N GLN A 203 15.06 -11.65 0.03
CA GLN A 203 16.28 -11.78 -0.78
C GLN A 203 16.01 -12.09 -2.26
N THR A 204 14.74 -12.24 -2.67
CA THR A 204 14.37 -12.69 -4.03
C THR A 204 14.94 -11.77 -5.10
N VAL A 205 14.78 -10.46 -4.95
CA VAL A 205 15.25 -9.51 -5.96
C VAL A 205 16.79 -9.50 -6.06
N ALA A 206 17.48 -9.54 -4.93
CA ALA A 206 18.95 -9.65 -4.89
C ALA A 206 19.45 -10.94 -5.56
N LYS A 207 18.73 -12.06 -5.40
CA LYS A 207 19.04 -13.33 -6.08
C LYS A 207 18.82 -13.25 -7.60
N ILE A 208 17.77 -12.56 -8.05
CA ILE A 208 17.53 -12.29 -9.47
C ILE A 208 18.67 -11.46 -10.05
N ILE A 209 19.03 -10.34 -9.41
CA ILE A 209 20.15 -9.47 -9.81
C ILE A 209 21.46 -10.26 -9.86
N LYS A 210 21.71 -11.12 -8.86
CA LYS A 210 22.88 -12.01 -8.86
C LYS A 210 22.88 -12.95 -10.07
N GLY A 211 21.74 -13.54 -10.42
CA GLY A 211 21.61 -14.39 -11.62
C GLY A 211 21.92 -13.61 -12.90
N LEU A 212 21.38 -12.40 -13.04
CA LEU A 212 21.63 -11.51 -14.17
C LEU A 212 23.12 -11.12 -14.26
N SER A 213 23.75 -10.77 -13.13
CA SER A 213 25.18 -10.46 -13.06
C SER A 213 26.10 -11.61 -13.49
N GLN A 214 25.59 -12.84 -13.45
CA GLN A 214 26.28 -14.06 -13.90
C GLN A 214 26.04 -14.35 -15.39
N GLY A 215 25.29 -13.49 -16.10
CA GLY A 215 24.97 -13.67 -17.52
C GLY A 215 23.80 -14.59 -17.79
N ARG A 216 23.00 -14.96 -16.78
CA ARG A 216 21.78 -15.73 -17.02
C ARG A 216 20.74 -14.85 -17.71
N PRO A 217 20.00 -15.37 -18.70
CA PRO A 217 18.79 -14.71 -19.20
C PRO A 217 17.78 -14.46 -18.08
N LEU A 218 16.98 -13.40 -18.19
CA LEU A 218 15.96 -13.03 -17.21
C LEU A 218 15.05 -14.19 -16.83
N THR A 219 14.52 -14.90 -17.83
CA THR A 219 13.64 -16.06 -17.62
C THR A 219 14.30 -17.17 -16.81
N ALA A 220 15.59 -17.41 -17.02
CA ALA A 220 16.36 -18.40 -16.26
C ALA A 220 16.61 -17.93 -14.82
N ALA A 221 16.94 -16.64 -14.62
CA ALA A 221 17.15 -16.06 -13.30
C ALA A 221 15.87 -16.07 -12.45
N LEU A 222 14.72 -15.71 -13.06
CA LEU A 222 13.41 -15.77 -12.43
C LEU A 222 13.03 -17.20 -12.07
N ARG A 223 13.15 -18.15 -13.01
CA ARG A 223 12.80 -19.55 -12.77
C ARG A 223 13.65 -20.19 -11.68
N GLN A 224 14.95 -19.88 -11.65
CA GLN A 224 15.82 -20.38 -10.60
C GLN A 224 15.46 -19.84 -9.21
N THR A 225 14.99 -18.60 -9.14
CA THR A 225 14.73 -17.92 -7.85
C THR A 225 13.32 -18.19 -7.33
N THR A 226 12.32 -18.19 -8.22
CA THR A 226 10.89 -18.27 -7.89
C THR A 226 10.27 -19.63 -8.21
N GLY A 227 10.93 -20.44 -9.03
CA GLY A 227 10.35 -21.67 -9.61
C GLY A 227 9.44 -21.43 -10.81
N LEU A 228 9.12 -20.18 -11.14
CA LEU A 228 8.12 -19.83 -12.16
C LEU A 228 8.74 -19.41 -13.50
N SER A 229 8.03 -19.66 -14.60
CA SER A 229 8.30 -18.98 -15.86
C SER A 229 7.87 -17.51 -15.76
N LEU A 230 8.34 -16.66 -16.68
CA LEU A 230 7.91 -15.25 -16.72
C LEU A 230 6.38 -15.13 -16.88
N ALA A 231 5.78 -15.95 -17.74
CA ALA A 231 4.33 -15.96 -17.95
C ALA A 231 3.55 -16.41 -16.69
N ALA A 232 3.99 -17.47 -16.01
CA ALA A 232 3.34 -17.94 -14.78
C ALA A 232 3.50 -16.94 -13.62
N LEU A 233 4.61 -16.21 -13.59
CA LEU A 233 4.88 -15.15 -12.64
C LEU A 233 3.96 -13.95 -12.90
N GLU A 234 3.84 -13.55 -14.16
CA GLU A 234 2.95 -12.48 -14.61
C GLU A 234 1.47 -12.77 -14.33
N GLU A 235 1.02 -13.98 -14.63
CA GLU A 235 -0.35 -14.44 -14.34
C GLU A 235 -0.66 -14.33 -12.84
N ARG A 236 0.19 -14.91 -11.98
CA ARG A 236 0.00 -14.87 -10.53
C ARG A 236 0.06 -13.46 -9.96
N PHE A 237 0.99 -12.64 -10.44
CA PHE A 237 1.07 -11.24 -10.05
C PHE A 237 -0.22 -10.51 -10.43
N THR A 238 -0.71 -10.70 -11.65
CA THR A 238 -1.93 -10.07 -12.15
C THR A 238 -3.13 -10.48 -11.30
N ASP A 239 -3.30 -11.76 -10.99
CA ASP A 239 -4.38 -12.26 -10.14
C ASP A 239 -4.36 -11.68 -8.71
N ASP A 240 -3.18 -11.58 -8.10
CA ASP A 240 -3.02 -10.98 -6.77
C ASP A 240 -3.33 -9.47 -6.80
N MET A 241 -2.91 -8.76 -7.85
CA MET A 241 -3.23 -7.33 -8.02
C MET A 241 -4.72 -7.11 -8.26
N HIS A 242 -5.38 -7.93 -9.08
CA HIS A 242 -6.82 -7.91 -9.24
C HIS A 242 -7.53 -8.14 -7.91
N SER A 243 -7.11 -9.14 -7.15
CA SER A 243 -7.69 -9.43 -5.84
C SER A 243 -7.54 -8.23 -4.89
N ARG A 244 -6.32 -7.69 -4.73
CA ARG A 244 -6.04 -6.58 -3.80
C ARG A 244 -6.78 -5.30 -4.17
N PHE A 245 -6.72 -4.88 -5.43
CA PHE A 245 -7.27 -3.59 -5.85
C PHE A 245 -8.77 -3.64 -6.15
N SER A 246 -9.34 -4.80 -6.50
CA SER A 246 -10.80 -4.92 -6.70
C SER A 246 -11.56 -4.86 -5.38
N TRP A 247 -11.06 -5.47 -4.29
CA TRP A 247 -11.69 -5.33 -2.97
C TRP A 247 -11.66 -3.89 -2.46
N ILE A 248 -10.56 -3.16 -2.71
CA ILE A 248 -10.44 -1.73 -2.40
C ILE A 248 -11.48 -0.92 -3.19
N ALA A 249 -11.69 -1.25 -4.47
CA ALA A 249 -12.71 -0.60 -5.29
C ALA A 249 -14.13 -0.86 -4.76
N VAL A 250 -14.46 -2.09 -4.37
CA VAL A 250 -15.76 -2.43 -3.77
C VAL A 250 -16.01 -1.60 -2.50
N LEU A 251 -15.00 -1.39 -1.66
CA LEU A 251 -15.15 -0.52 -0.48
C LEU A 251 -15.26 0.97 -0.85
N GLY A 252 -14.57 1.41 -1.91
CA GLY A 252 -14.50 2.81 -2.35
C GLY A 252 -15.70 3.32 -3.15
N THR A 253 -16.36 2.49 -3.97
CA THR A 253 -17.46 2.91 -4.87
C THR A 253 -18.85 2.47 -4.39
N GLY A 254 -19.16 2.78 -3.12
CA GLY A 254 -20.51 2.56 -2.57
C GLY A 254 -20.81 1.13 -2.11
N GLY A 255 -19.88 0.17 -2.24
CA GLY A 255 -20.05 -1.14 -1.62
C GLY A 255 -19.99 -1.09 -0.09
N ALA A 256 -19.33 -0.09 0.50
CA ALA A 256 -19.47 0.19 1.94
C ALA A 256 -20.92 0.57 2.32
N LEU A 257 -21.60 1.36 1.49
CA LEU A 257 -23.02 1.69 1.69
C LEU A 257 -23.89 0.44 1.53
N TRP A 258 -23.68 -0.37 0.49
CA TRP A 258 -24.42 -1.63 0.31
C TRP A 258 -24.12 -2.67 1.40
N ALA A 259 -22.90 -2.72 1.92
CA ALA A 259 -22.54 -3.57 3.05
C ALA A 259 -23.24 -3.13 4.34
N LEU A 260 -23.33 -1.82 4.59
CA LEU A 260 -24.11 -1.26 5.71
C LEU A 260 -25.61 -1.53 5.55
N VAL A 261 -26.16 -1.40 4.34
CA VAL A 261 -27.54 -1.74 4.03
C VAL A 261 -27.81 -3.24 4.27
N ALA A 262 -26.93 -4.11 3.80
CA ALA A 262 -27.04 -5.57 4.01
C ALA A 262 -26.95 -5.94 5.49
N LEU A 263 -26.04 -5.32 6.24
CA LEU A 263 -25.92 -5.50 7.68
C LEU A 263 -27.18 -5.05 8.42
N GLY A 264 -27.72 -3.88 8.07
CA GLY A 264 -28.98 -3.37 8.62
C GLY A 264 -30.17 -4.29 8.34
N ALA A 265 -30.28 -4.81 7.11
CA ALA A 265 -31.30 -5.78 6.73
C ALA A 265 -31.18 -7.09 7.53
N MET A 266 -29.96 -7.60 7.71
CA MET A 266 -29.70 -8.80 8.51
C MET A 266 -30.08 -8.61 9.99
N VAL A 267 -29.68 -7.48 10.61
CA VAL A 267 -30.07 -7.13 11.98
C VAL A 267 -31.60 -7.01 12.11
N GLY A 268 -32.24 -6.36 11.14
CA GLY A 268 -33.70 -6.25 11.07
C GLY A 268 -34.40 -7.61 10.99
N LEU A 269 -33.90 -8.54 10.17
CA LEU A 269 -34.41 -9.90 10.06
C LEU A 269 -34.25 -10.69 11.36
N VAL A 270 -33.08 -10.58 12.02
CA VAL A 270 -32.84 -11.23 13.32
C VAL A 270 -33.76 -10.64 14.40
N ALA A 271 -33.88 -9.32 14.47
CA ALA A 271 -34.78 -8.64 15.41
C ALA A 271 -36.24 -9.03 15.17
N ARG A 272 -36.69 -9.08 13.90
CA ARG A 272 -38.02 -9.55 13.51
C ARG A 272 -38.26 -11.00 13.94
N ARG A 273 -37.31 -11.90 13.68
CA ARG A 273 -37.40 -13.30 14.12
C ARG A 273 -37.46 -13.44 15.63
N ARG A 274 -36.67 -12.64 16.38
CA ARG A 274 -36.72 -12.61 17.85
C ARG A 274 -38.08 -12.11 18.37
N ARG A 275 -38.63 -11.04 17.79
CA ARG A 275 -39.96 -10.51 18.15
C ARG A 275 -41.08 -11.51 17.83
N GLN A 276 -41.03 -12.16 16.67
CA GLN A 276 -42.00 -13.20 16.30
C GLN A 276 -41.94 -14.39 17.26
N ARG A 277 -40.75 -14.85 17.64
CA ARG A 277 -40.60 -15.91 18.65
C ARG A 277 -41.13 -15.50 20.02
N ALA A 278 -40.89 -14.26 20.45
CA ALA A 278 -41.42 -13.73 21.71
C ALA A 278 -42.96 -13.60 21.69
N ALA A 279 -43.54 -13.22 20.55
CA ALA A 279 -45.00 -13.12 20.39
C ALA A 279 -45.67 -14.51 20.42
N VAL A 280 -45.09 -15.51 19.75
CA VAL A 280 -45.59 -16.89 19.81
C VAL A 280 -45.44 -17.48 21.22
N ALA A 281 -44.32 -17.21 21.92
CA ALA A 281 -44.14 -17.65 23.31
C ALA A 281 -45.17 -17.07 24.29
N HIS A 282 -45.77 -15.90 24.00
CA HIS A 282 -46.88 -15.35 24.77
C HIS A 282 -48.25 -15.98 24.43
N MET A 283 -48.39 -16.63 23.28
CA MET A 283 -49.62 -17.32 22.88
C MET A 283 -49.70 -18.75 23.42
N ASP A 284 -48.56 -19.32 23.84
CA ASP A 284 -48.46 -20.64 24.47
C ASP A 284 -48.54 -20.59 26.01
N ASP A 285 -48.81 -19.43 26.63
CA ASP A 285 -49.06 -19.32 28.08
C ASP A 285 -50.49 -19.81 28.42
N PRO A 286 -50.65 -20.97 29.10
CA PRO A 286 -51.96 -21.53 29.43
C PRO A 286 -52.77 -20.71 30.44
N GLY A 287 -52.23 -19.61 30.97
CA GLY A 287 -52.85 -18.79 32.02
C GLY A 287 -53.98 -17.84 31.55
N GLY A 288 -54.08 -17.55 30.25
CA GLY A 288 -55.01 -16.53 29.71
C GLY A 288 -56.50 -16.87 29.75
N VAL A 289 -56.85 -18.16 29.89
CA VAL A 289 -58.25 -18.63 29.91
C VAL A 289 -58.85 -18.66 31.33
N GLN A 290 -58.04 -18.52 32.38
CA GLN A 290 -58.48 -18.64 33.77
C GLN A 290 -58.85 -17.32 34.47
N ALA A 291 -58.60 -16.17 33.85
CA ALA A 291 -58.81 -14.85 34.49
C ALA A 291 -60.21 -14.24 34.30
N VAL A 292 -61.10 -14.84 33.50
CA VAL A 292 -62.43 -14.29 33.19
C VAL A 292 -63.52 -14.72 34.19
N MET A 293 -63.25 -15.68 35.09
CA MET A 293 -64.28 -16.28 35.93
C MET A 293 -63.94 -16.27 37.42
N ARG A 294 -63.82 -15.07 38.00
CA ARG A 294 -63.93 -14.90 39.46
C ARG A 294 -64.76 -13.66 39.79
N PRO A 295 -65.94 -13.81 40.43
CA PRO A 295 -66.77 -12.67 40.82
C PRO A 295 -66.13 -11.88 41.96
N ARG A 296 -66.06 -10.55 41.82
CA ARG A 296 -65.59 -9.62 42.86
C ARG A 296 -66.61 -9.53 44.00
N PRO A 297 -66.20 -9.61 45.28
CA PRO A 297 -67.06 -9.24 46.39
C PRO A 297 -67.24 -7.72 46.44
N ARG A 298 -68.50 -7.26 46.39
CA ARG A 298 -68.90 -5.85 46.56
C ARG A 298 -68.61 -5.41 48.00
N SER A 299 -67.74 -4.42 48.18
CA SER A 299 -67.57 -3.74 49.48
C SER A 299 -68.31 -2.40 49.44
N GLY A 300 -69.31 -2.25 50.32
CA GLY A 300 -70.24 -1.12 50.41
C GLY A 300 -69.65 0.20 50.90
N ARG A 301 -68.45 0.58 50.44
CA ARG A 301 -67.83 1.90 50.72
C ARG A 301 -67.95 2.89 49.56
N GLU A 302 -68.29 2.44 48.35
CA GLU A 302 -68.37 3.32 47.16
C GLU A 302 -69.67 4.13 47.06
N HIS A 303 -70.75 3.76 47.78
CA HIS A 303 -72.05 4.41 47.58
C HIS A 303 -72.13 5.84 48.15
N HIS A 304 -71.40 6.13 49.24
CA HIS A 304 -71.35 7.47 49.84
C HIS A 304 -70.37 8.42 49.14
N GLU A 305 -69.39 7.88 48.41
CA GLU A 305 -68.39 8.65 47.69
C GLU A 305 -68.94 9.13 46.33
N ILE A 306 -69.74 8.28 45.66
CA ILE A 306 -70.43 8.60 44.40
C ILE A 306 -71.51 9.69 44.58
N LEU A 307 -72.19 9.75 45.73
CA LEU A 307 -73.19 10.78 46.02
C LEU A 307 -72.57 12.17 46.28
N ARG A 308 -71.33 12.20 46.78
CA ARG A 308 -70.54 13.45 46.98
C ARG A 308 -69.99 14.01 45.67
N GLU A 309 -69.56 13.16 44.74
CA GLU A 309 -69.07 13.57 43.42
C GLU A 309 -70.19 14.02 42.46
N ALA A 310 -71.43 13.54 42.66
CA ALA A 310 -72.60 13.92 41.85
C ALA A 310 -73.22 15.28 42.21
N GLY A 311 -72.66 16.02 43.18
CA GLY A 311 -73.11 17.38 43.52
C GLY A 311 -74.52 17.45 44.13
N MET A 312 -75.01 16.35 44.73
CA MET A 312 -76.37 16.25 45.28
C MET A 312 -76.45 16.38 46.82
N ASP A 313 -75.40 16.87 47.48
CA ASP A 313 -75.45 17.31 48.88
C ASP A 313 -76.02 18.74 48.98
N GLY A 314 -77.30 18.89 48.67
CA GLY A 314 -78.08 20.10 48.96
C GLY A 314 -78.70 20.02 50.37
N PRO A 315 -78.86 21.13 51.10
CA PRO A 315 -79.40 21.11 52.46
C PRO A 315 -80.84 20.60 52.46
N GLY A 316 -81.12 19.62 53.32
CA GLY A 316 -82.47 19.13 53.55
C GLY A 316 -83.45 20.28 53.89
N PRO A 317 -84.72 20.19 53.45
CA PRO A 317 -85.72 21.20 53.76
C PRO A 317 -85.96 21.25 55.27
N ARG A 318 -85.99 22.48 55.79
CA ARG A 318 -86.49 22.78 57.13
C ARG A 318 -87.96 22.37 57.24
N ASP A 319 -88.25 21.77 58.38
CA ASP A 319 -89.55 21.56 58.99
C ASP A 319 -90.53 22.71 58.74
N GLY A 320 -91.75 22.32 58.35
CA GLY A 320 -92.93 23.16 58.20
C GLY A 320 -94.18 22.36 58.57
N SER A 321 -94.24 21.93 59.83
CA SER A 321 -95.43 21.76 60.67
C SER A 321 -96.85 21.82 60.05
N ARG A 322 -97.63 20.80 60.43
CA ARG A 322 -99.04 20.86 60.89
C ARG A 322 -100.16 21.19 59.88
N SER A 323 -101.03 20.19 59.71
CA SER A 323 -102.44 20.22 60.15
C SER A 323 -103.41 19.69 59.08
N SER A 324 -104.07 18.58 59.46
CA SER A 324 -105.44 18.19 59.12
C SER A 324 -106.40 19.41 59.05
N LYS A 325 -107.55 19.43 58.36
CA LYS A 325 -108.45 18.40 57.84
C LYS A 325 -109.63 19.16 57.17
N ASP A 326 -110.31 18.47 56.27
CA ASP A 326 -111.76 18.49 55.99
C ASP A 326 -112.48 19.79 55.56
N ALA A 327 -113.25 19.59 54.48
CA ALA A 327 -114.40 20.33 53.95
C ALA A 327 -114.14 21.64 53.18
#